data_AF-A0A847SRS3-F1
#
_entry.id   AF-A0A847SRS3-F1
#
_cell.length_a   1.000
_cell.length_b   1.000
_cell.length_c   1.000
_cell.angle_alpha   90.00
_cell.angle_beta   90.00
_cell.angle_gamma   90.00
#
_symmetry.space_group_name_H-M   'P 1'
#
loop_
_entity.id
_entity.type
_entity.pdbx_description
1 polymer ?
#
loop_
_entity_poly.entity_id
_entity_poly.type
_entity_poly.pdbx_seq_one_letter_code
_entity_poly.pdbx_strand_id
1 'polypeptide(L)' 'MIVRITSPKADKLAQGLLERFKAEGFCPFGDENILIGFVKDAEEEEDNIILTIDVTNPSSVEYFSKLAEERGSQT' A
#
# COMPACT_ATOMS: atom_id res chain seq x y z
N MET A 1 -2.82 7.18 8.22
CA MET A 1 -3.25 5.83 8.65
C MET A 1 -2.31 4.85 8.01
N ILE A 2 -1.76 3.87 8.74
CA ILE A 2 -0.84 2.91 8.13
C ILE A 2 -1.62 1.68 7.64
N VAL A 3 -1.42 1.33 6.37
CA VAL A 3 -1.92 0.08 5.79
C VAL A 3 -0.74 -0.76 5.30
N ARG A 4 -0.84 -2.08 5.46
CA ARG A 4 0.13 -3.04 4.93
C ARG A 4 -0.55 -3.86 3.84
N ILE A 5 0.01 -3.82 2.65
CA ILE A 5 -0.47 -4.55 1.47
C ILE A 5 0.54 -5.66 1.18
N THR A 6 0.05 -6.90 1.09
CA THR A 6 0.83 -8.04 0.60
C THR A 6 0.34 -8.36 -0.80
N SER A 7 1.26 -8.35 -1.77
CA SER A 7 0.96 -8.70 -3.17
C SER A 7 1.95 -9.77 -3.67
N PRO A 8 1.55 -10.69 -4.56
CA PRO A 8 2.48 -11.62 -5.19
C PRO A 8 3.54 -10.89 -6.02
N LYS A 9 4.75 -11.43 -6.14
CA LYS A 9 5.82 -10.84 -7.00
C LYS A 9 5.44 -10.70 -8.48
N ALA A 10 4.49 -11.50 -8.95
CA ALA A 10 3.98 -11.41 -10.31
C ALA A 10 3.17 -10.12 -10.56
N ASP A 11 2.75 -9.42 -9.51
CA ASP A 11 2.08 -8.13 -9.62
C ASP A 11 3.07 -7.03 -10.00
N LYS A 12 3.00 -6.64 -11.28
CA LYS A 12 3.85 -5.61 -11.86
C LYS A 12 3.67 -4.24 -11.21
N LEU A 13 2.49 -3.94 -10.65
CA LEU A 13 2.25 -2.67 -9.97
C LEU A 13 3.00 -2.65 -8.64
N ALA A 14 2.86 -3.71 -7.84
CA ALA A 14 3.59 -3.85 -6.58
C ALA A 14 5.11 -3.86 -6.81
N GLN A 15 5.58 -4.56 -7.84
CA GLN A 15 6.98 -4.58 -8.23
C GLN A 15 7.49 -3.19 -8.62
N GLY A 16 6.73 -2.44 -9.43
CA GLY A 16 7.11 -1.08 -9.82
C GLY A 16 7.17 -0.12 -8.62
N LEU A 17 6.26 -0.26 -7.66
CA LEU A 17 6.28 0.53 -6.42
C LEU A 17 7.50 0.20 -5.55
N LEU A 18 7.82 -1.09 -5.39
CA LEU A 18 9.01 -1.56 -4.67
C LEU A 18 10.30 -0.99 -5.28
N GLU A 19 10.47 -1.14 -6.59
CA GLU A 19 11.65 -0.67 -7.31
C GLU A 19 11.81 0.84 -7.19
N ARG A 20 10.72 1.58 -7.39
CA ARG A 20 10.73 3.04 -7.28
C ARG A 20 11.06 3.50 -5.87
N PHE A 21 10.45 2.90 -4.85
CA PHE A 21 10.72 3.24 -3.46
C PHE A 21 12.17 2.94 -3.09
N LYS A 22 12.73 1.78 -3.51
CA LYS A 22 14.14 1.43 -3.28
C LYS A 22 15.12 2.38 -4.00
N ALA A 23 14.76 2.86 -5.19
CA ALA A 23 15.61 3.76 -5.97
C ALA A 23 15.58 5.22 -5.46
N GLU A 24 14.39 5.74 -5.16
CA GLU A 24 14.18 7.17 -4.86
C GLU A 24 14.05 7.46 -3.35
N GLY A 25 13.78 6.44 -2.52
CA GLY A 25 13.45 6.59 -1.10
C GLY A 25 12.08 7.20 -0.83
N PHE A 26 11.32 7.49 -1.90
CA PHE A 26 10.01 8.12 -1.87
C PHE A 26 9.15 7.54 -3.00
N CYS A 27 7.90 7.19 -2.69
CA CYS A 27 6.98 6.65 -3.70
C CYS A 27 5.53 7.02 -3.36
N PRO A 28 4.86 7.85 -4.18
CA PRO A 28 3.44 8.12 -4.01
C PRO A 28 2.62 6.88 -4.36
N PHE A 29 1.59 6.61 -3.57
CA PHE A 29 0.61 5.54 -3.79
C PHE A 29 -0.74 6.16 -4.17
N GLY A 30 -1.31 5.70 -5.27
CA GLY A 30 -2.51 6.25 -5.87
C GLY A 30 -2.52 6.07 -7.37
N ASP A 31 -3.44 6.76 -8.05
CA ASP A 31 -3.48 6.86 -9.51
C ASP A 31 -3.15 8.30 -9.96
N GLU A 32 -3.28 8.56 -11.26
CA GLU A 32 -2.98 9.88 -11.85
C GLU A 32 -3.90 11.01 -11.36
N ASN A 33 -5.08 10.68 -10.82
CA ASN A 33 -6.10 11.62 -10.38
C ASN A 33 -6.19 11.71 -8.85
N ILE A 34 -5.82 10.64 -8.14
CA ILE A 34 -6.00 10.52 -6.70
C ILE A 34 -4.71 10.05 -6.04
N LEU A 35 -4.07 10.96 -5.31
CA LEU A 35 -3.05 10.62 -4.33
C LEU A 35 -3.71 10.06 -3.07
N ILE A 36 -3.43 8.79 -2.76
CA ILE A 36 -3.95 8.09 -1.57
C ILE A 36 -2.98 8.27 -0.39
N GLY A 37 -1.68 8.18 -0.65
CA GLY A 37 -0.67 8.25 0.38
C GLY A 37 0.73 8.04 -0.16
N PHE A 38 1.64 7.61 0.71
CA PHE A 38 3.05 7.38 0.38
C PHE A 38 3.53 6.05 0.95
N VAL A 39 4.34 5.34 0.17
CA VAL A 39 5.06 4.16 0.66
C VAL A 39 6.05 4.62 1.73
N LYS A 40 5.96 4.02 2.92
CA LYS A 40 6.88 4.23 4.05
C LYS A 40 7.92 3.14 4.15
N ASP A 41 7.58 1.94 3.72
CA ASP A 41 8.47 0.79 3.74
C ASP A 41 8.07 -0.20 2.65
N ALA A 42 9.05 -0.95 2.13
CA ALA A 42 8.85 -1.93 1.08
C ALA A 42 9.80 -3.11 1.24
N GLU A 43 9.24 -4.28 1.47
CA GLU A 43 9.97 -5.52 1.72
C GLU A 43 9.68 -6.53 0.61
N GLU A 44 10.65 -7.42 0.39
CA GLU A 44 10.53 -8.52 -0.54
C GLU A 44 10.72 -9.83 0.23
N GLU A 45 9.70 -10.69 0.20
CA GLU A 45 9.74 -12.05 0.74
C GLU A 45 9.91 -13.06 -0.41
N GLU A 46 9.84 -14.37 -0.14
CA GLU A 46 10.12 -15.41 -1.14
C GLU A 46 9.18 -15.29 -2.36
N ASP A 47 7.86 -15.25 -2.12
CA ASP A 47 6.82 -15.18 -3.16
C ASP A 47 6.05 -13.84 -3.19
N ASN A 48 6.29 -12.97 -2.21
CA ASN A 48 5.48 -11.77 -1.98
C ASN A 48 6.32 -10.49 -1.94
N ILE A 49 5.62 -9.39 -2.21
CA ILE A 49 6.05 -8.02 -1.98
C ILE A 49 5.14 -7.46 -0.90
N ILE A 50 5.74 -6.82 0.09
CA ILE A 50 5.03 -6.17 1.18
C ILE A 50 5.27 -4.67 1.07
N LEU A 51 4.19 -3.91 0.95
CA LEU A 51 4.21 -2.45 0.92
C LEU A 51 3.51 -1.91 2.15
N THR A 52 4.21 -1.06 2.91
CA THR A 52 3.64 -0.30 4.02
C THR A 52 3.37 1.11 3.54
N ILE A 53 2.11 1.54 3.56
CA ILE A 53 1.67 2.83 3.02
C ILE A 53 1.11 3.68 4.16
N ASP A 54 1.58 4.93 4.25
CA ASP A 54 0.92 5.95 5.04
C ASP A 54 -0.15 6.64 4.20
N VAL A 55 -1.40 6.28 4.45
CA VAL A 55 -2.58 6.88 3.82
C VAL A 55 -2.82 8.25 4.43
N THR A 56 -2.75 9.27 3.57
CA THR A 56 -2.93 10.67 3.93
C THR A 56 -4.21 11.27 3.36
N ASN A 57 -4.81 10.64 2.35
CA ASN A 57 -6.07 11.08 1.75
C ASN A 57 -7.26 10.79 2.68
N PRO A 58 -8.01 11.82 3.16
CA PRO A 58 -9.09 11.61 4.12
C PRO A 58 -10.18 10.66 3.63
N SER A 59 -10.55 10.72 2.36
CA SER A 59 -11.58 9.84 1.77
C SER A 59 -11.11 8.38 1.74
N SER A 60 -9.82 8.16 1.46
CA SER A 60 -9.23 6.82 1.51
C SER A 60 -9.09 6.29 2.93
N VAL A 61 -8.79 7.15 3.92
CA VAL A 61 -8.74 6.75 5.34
C VAL A 61 -10.09 6.21 5.80
N GLU A 62 -11.19 6.88 5.45
CA GLU A 62 -12.54 6.41 5.80
C GLU A 62 -12.84 5.04 5.15
N TYR A 63 -12.49 4.88 3.87
CA TYR A 63 -12.66 3.63 3.14
C TYR A 63 -11.90 2.46 3.79
N PHE A 64 -10.62 2.64 4.09
CA PHE A 64 -9.81 1.58 4.70
C PHE A 64 -10.24 1.27 6.14
N SER A 65 -10.75 2.27 6.88
CA SER A 65 -11.31 2.04 8.22
C SER A 65 -12.53 1.13 8.16
N LYS A 66 -13.47 1.39 7.23
CA LYS A 66 -14.66 0.54 7.05
C LYS A 66 -14.29 -0.89 6.65
N LEU A 67 -13.34 -1.06 5.71
CA LEU A 67 -12.85 -2.39 5.32
C LEU A 67 -12.25 -3.18 6.49
N ALA A 68 -11.55 -2.50 7.40
CA ALA A 68 -10.97 -3.13 8.57
C ALA A 68 -12.05 -3.60 9.57
N GLU A 69 -13.10 -2.79 9.77
CA GLU A 69 -14.25 -3.13 10.63
C GLU A 69 -15.04 -4.33 10.09
N GLU A 70 -15.26 -4.40 8.78
CA GLU A 70 -15.95 -5.53 8.13
C GLU A 70 -15.16 -6.85 8.26
N ARG A 71 -13.83 -6.79 8.19
CA ARG A 71 -12.96 -7.97 8.38
C ARG A 71 -12.84 -8.40 9.84
N GLY A 72 -12.88 -7.46 10.79
CA GLY A 72 -12.85 -7.75 12.22
C GLY A 72 -14.17 -8.33 12.77
N SER A 73 -15.27 -8.21 12.01
CA SER A 73 -16.60 -8.69 12.41
C SER A 73 -16.89 -10.14 11.98
N GLN A 74 -15.91 -10.85 11.42
CA GLN A 74 -16.02 -12.26 10.97
C GLN A 74 -15.34 -13.28 11.90
N THR A 75 -14.95 -12.89 13.12
CA THR A 75 -14.48 -13.80 14.19
C THR A 75 -15.51 -13.93 15.30
#